data_AF-A0A7J6UTR1-F1
#
_entry.id   AF-A0A7J6UTR1-F1
#
_cell.length_a   1.000
_cell.length_b   1.000
_cell.length_c   1.000
_cell.angle_alpha   90.00
_cell.angle_beta   90.00
_cell.angle_gamma   90.00
#
_symmetry.space_group_name_H-M   'P 1'
#
loop_
_entity.id
_entity.type
_entity.pdbx_description
1 polymer ?
#
loop_
_entity_poly.entity_id
_entity_poly.type
_entity_poly.pdbx_seq_one_letter_code
_entity_poly.pdbx_strand_id
1 'polypeptide(L)'
;MFKSDYGLKLGYHTAYHAKDLAIKDIHGDDDLFYYRLRWNVDVLKENNPGSYVILEVEEETNAFKRVFIAIAACLNGYKFCHPMLSLDDTFLEDKVQEYLSCCYCKRY
;
A
#
# COMPACT_ATOMS: atom_id res chain seq x y z
N MET A 1 12.23 0.57 -29.17
CA MET A 1 11.13 -0.19 -28.55
C MET A 1 9.81 0.16 -29.22
N PHE A 2 9.01 1.15 -28.80
CA PHE A 2 7.69 1.39 -29.44
C PHE A 2 7.70 1.63 -30.97
N LYS A 3 8.69 2.38 -31.48
CA LYS A 3 8.82 2.64 -32.92
C LYS A 3 9.31 1.42 -33.73
N SER A 4 10.10 0.54 -33.13
CA SER A 4 10.60 -0.68 -33.77
C SER A 4 9.56 -1.78 -33.79
N ASP A 5 8.74 -1.86 -32.74
CA ASP A 5 7.87 -3.02 -32.50
C ASP A 5 6.45 -2.78 -33.05
N TYR A 6 6.00 -1.52 -33.12
CA TYR A 6 4.65 -1.15 -33.54
C TYR A 6 4.60 -0.10 -34.67
N GLY A 7 5.75 0.37 -35.19
CA GLY A 7 5.81 1.38 -36.25
C GLY A 7 5.32 2.79 -35.84
N LEU A 8 4.87 2.97 -34.60
CA LEU A 8 4.29 4.21 -34.09
C LEU A 8 5.36 5.08 -33.43
N LYS A 9 5.44 6.34 -33.89
CA LYS A 9 6.35 7.35 -33.30
C LYS A 9 5.58 8.11 -32.21
N LEU A 10 5.47 7.50 -31.03
CA LEU A 10 4.84 8.15 -29.86
C LEU A 10 5.81 9.18 -29.24
N GLY A 11 5.30 10.37 -28.93
CA GLY A 11 6.04 11.36 -28.14
C GLY A 11 6.14 10.93 -26.68
N TYR A 12 7.24 11.30 -26.00
CA TYR A 12 7.49 10.97 -24.59
C TYR A 12 6.31 11.38 -23.69
N HIS A 13 5.82 12.62 -23.85
CA HIS A 13 4.69 13.12 -23.08
C HIS A 13 3.40 12.33 -23.32
N THR A 14 3.14 11.92 -24.57
CA THR A 14 1.98 11.10 -24.91
C THR A 14 2.06 9.72 -24.28
N ALA A 15 3.24 9.10 -24.29
CA ALA A 15 3.46 7.80 -23.65
C ALA A 15 3.30 7.89 -22.13
N TYR A 16 3.86 8.93 -21.52
CA TYR A 16 3.75 9.18 -20.09
C TYR A 16 2.29 9.41 -19.67
N HIS A 17 1.56 10.24 -20.41
CA HIS A 17 0.15 10.52 -20.13
C HIS A 17 -0.73 9.28 -20.32
N ALA A 18 -0.47 8.45 -21.34
CA ALA A 18 -1.18 7.19 -21.53
C ALA A 18 -0.92 6.20 -20.39
N LYS A 19 0.33 6.14 -19.89
CA LYS A 19 0.68 5.34 -18.70
C LYS A 19 -0.10 5.82 -17.47
N ASP A 20 -0.11 7.12 -17.19
CA ASP A 20 -0.82 7.68 -16.03
C ASP A 20 -2.34 7.46 -16.13
N LEU A 21 -2.92 7.55 -17.33
CA LEU A 21 -4.33 7.20 -17.57
C LEU A 21 -4.61 5.72 -17.31
N ALA A 22 -3.76 4.83 -17.80
CA ALA A 22 -3.91 3.40 -17.58
C ALA A 22 -3.77 3.03 -16.09
N ILE A 23 -2.83 3.66 -15.37
CA ILE A 23 -2.68 3.49 -13.92
C ILE A 23 -3.95 3.95 -13.21
N LYS A 24 -4.48 5.14 -13.52
CA LYS A 24 -5.75 5.63 -12.96
C LYS A 24 -6.95 4.74 -13.27
N ASP A 25 -7.00 4.14 -14.46
CA ASP A 25 -8.09 3.25 -14.86
C ASP A 25 -8.05 1.92 -14.08
N ILE A 26 -6.85 1.41 -13.79
CA ILE A 26 -6.64 0.17 -13.03
C ILE A 26 -6.82 0.38 -11.52
N HIS A 27 -6.21 1.43 -10.97
CA HIS A 27 -6.14 1.67 -9.53
C HIS A 27 -7.30 2.54 -9.00
N GLY A 28 -7.99 3.24 -9.89
CA GLY A 28 -9.05 4.19 -9.55
C GLY A 28 -8.51 5.58 -9.22
N ASP A 29 -9.40 6.41 -8.69
CA ASP A 29 -9.01 7.72 -8.16
C ASP A 29 -8.30 7.56 -6.82
N ASP A 30 -7.29 8.39 -6.55
CA ASP A 30 -6.49 8.34 -5.33
C ASP A 30 -7.42 8.42 -4.10
N ASP A 31 -8.47 9.24 -4.18
CA ASP A 31 -9.51 9.39 -3.17
C ASP A 31 -10.28 8.09 -2.85
N LEU A 32 -10.57 7.28 -3.88
CA LEU A 32 -11.28 6.01 -3.71
C LEU A 32 -10.39 4.97 -3.02
N PHE A 33 -9.08 4.96 -3.33
CA PHE A 33 -8.12 4.10 -2.65
C PHE A 33 -8.04 4.44 -1.16
N TYR A 34 -7.93 5.72 -0.80
CA TYR A 34 -7.89 6.14 0.60
C TYR A 34 -9.18 5.86 1.36
N TYR A 35 -10.33 6.04 0.72
CA TYR A 35 -11.62 5.64 1.29
C TYR A 35 -11.65 4.14 1.60
N ARG A 36 -11.22 3.31 0.65
CA ARG A 36 -11.13 1.85 0.85
C ARG A 36 -10.14 1.49 1.95
N LEU A 37 -9.01 2.19 2.06
CA LEU A 37 -8.02 1.92 3.11
C LEU A 37 -8.57 2.20 4.51
N ARG A 38 -9.26 3.33 4.70
CA ARG A 38 -9.96 3.66 5.95
C ARG A 38 -10.99 2.58 6.31
N TRP A 39 -11.86 2.23 5.36
CA TRP A 39 -12.83 1.15 5.54
C TRP A 39 -12.18 -0.18 5.93
N ASN A 40 -11.09 -0.57 5.25
CA ASN A 40 -10.36 -1.79 5.58
C ASN A 40 -9.79 -1.77 7.01
N VAL A 41 -9.26 -0.63 7.46
CA VAL A 41 -8.77 -0.47 8.84
C VAL A 41 -9.88 -0.67 9.86
N ASP A 42 -11.06 -0.10 9.62
CA ASP A 42 -12.21 -0.22 10.51
C ASP A 42 -12.70 -1.68 10.58
N VAL A 43 -12.89 -2.31 9.43
CA VAL A 43 -13.25 -3.73 9.32
C VAL A 43 -12.21 -4.64 9.97
N LEU A 44 -10.92 -4.32 9.86
CA LEU A 44 -9.86 -5.11 10.49
C LEU A 44 -9.92 -5.03 12.02
N LYS A 45 -10.16 -3.83 12.56
CA LYS A 45 -10.33 -3.61 14.01
C LYS A 45 -11.55 -4.34 14.55
N GLU A 46 -12.68 -4.28 13.83
CA GLU A 46 -13.92 -4.97 14.22
C GLU A 46 -13.75 -6.49 14.25
N ASN A 47 -13.15 -7.06 13.20
CA ASN A 47 -13.03 -8.51 13.06
C ASN A 47 -11.89 -9.13 13.86
N ASN A 48 -10.90 -8.34 14.29
CA ASN A 48 -9.74 -8.84 15.03
C ASN A 48 -9.56 -8.09 16.36
N PRO A 49 -10.46 -8.30 17.34
CA PRO A 49 -10.33 -7.70 18.67
C PRO A 49 -8.95 -7.94 19.28
N GLY A 50 -8.36 -6.89 19.86
CA GLY A 50 -7.00 -6.94 20.42
C GLY A 50 -5.88 -6.70 19.43
N SER A 51 -6.19 -6.49 18.14
CA SER A 51 -5.21 -6.04 17.15
C SER A 51 -4.92 -4.55 17.35
N TYR A 52 -3.69 -4.15 17.06
CA TYR A 52 -3.27 -2.76 17.13
C TYR A 52 -3.14 -2.20 15.73
N VAL A 53 -3.90 -1.14 15.43
CA VAL A 53 -3.89 -0.48 14.12
C VAL A 53 -3.80 1.02 14.31
N ILE A 54 -2.75 1.63 13.75
CA ILE A 54 -2.58 3.08 13.67
C ILE A 54 -2.71 3.45 12.19
N LEU A 55 -3.63 4.36 11.89
CA LEU A 55 -3.71 5.03 10.60
C LEU A 55 -3.44 6.51 10.83
N GLU A 56 -2.39 7.03 10.21
CA GLU A 56 -2.05 8.44 10.26
C GLU A 56 -2.31 9.09 8.90
N VAL A 57 -2.90 10.26 8.98
CA VAL A 57 -3.24 11.12 7.86
C VAL A 57 -2.68 12.51 8.13
N GLU A 58 -2.31 13.23 7.08
CA GLU A 58 -1.84 14.61 7.19
C GLU A 58 -3.03 15.53 7.51
N GLU A 59 -2.89 16.38 8.53
CA GLU A 59 -4.04 17.13 9.08
C GLU A 59 -4.62 18.14 8.09
N GLU A 60 -3.77 18.78 7.29
CA GLU A 60 -4.18 19.84 6.36
C GLU A 60 -4.85 19.30 5.09
N THR A 61 -4.37 18.17 4.57
CA THR A 61 -4.79 17.63 3.28
C THR A 61 -5.68 16.39 3.41
N ASN A 62 -5.80 15.82 4.61
CA ASN A 62 -6.38 14.49 4.85
C ASN A 62 -5.75 13.37 4.01
N ALA A 63 -4.57 13.62 3.42
CA ALA A 63 -3.81 12.65 2.67
C ALA A 63 -3.28 11.56 3.61
N PHE A 64 -3.07 10.36 3.09
CA PHE A 64 -2.43 9.31 3.87
C PHE A 64 -0.99 9.71 4.22
N LYS A 65 -0.52 9.19 5.35
CA LYS A 65 0.86 9.36 5.80
C LYS A 65 1.53 8.02 6.07
N ARG A 66 0.88 7.20 6.91
CA ARG A 66 1.34 5.84 7.22
C ARG A 66 0.24 5.01 7.85
N VAL A 67 0.38 3.70 7.74
CA VAL A 67 -0.41 2.73 8.50
C VAL A 67 0.52 1.74 9.18
N PHE A 68 0.21 1.43 10.44
CA PHE A 68 0.83 0.35 11.19
C PHE A 68 -0.24 -0.65 11.60
N ILE A 69 -0.02 -1.93 11.31
CA ILE A 69 -0.98 -3.01 11.59
C ILE A 69 -0.25 -4.12 12.32
N ALA A 70 -0.74 -4.46 13.52
CA ALA A 70 -0.29 -5.60 14.30
C ALA A 70 -1.50 -6.44 14.73
N ILE A 71 -1.73 -7.55 14.03
CA ILE A 71 -2.88 -8.42 14.24
C ILE A 71 -2.71 -9.21 15.55
N ALA A 72 -3.77 -9.29 16.37
CA ALA A 72 -3.77 -9.98 17.67
C ALA A 72 -3.28 -11.43 17.59
N ALA A 73 -3.75 -12.15 16.56
CA ALA A 73 -3.33 -13.53 16.30
C ALA A 73 -1.81 -13.63 16.07
N CYS A 74 -1.24 -12.71 15.29
CA CYS A 74 0.20 -12.62 15.05
C CYS A 74 0.97 -12.24 16.32
N LEU A 75 0.48 -11.28 17.11
CA LEU A 75 1.07 -10.90 18.39
C LEU A 75 1.10 -12.07 19.38
N ASN A 76 0.04 -12.87 19.42
CA ASN A 76 -0.02 -14.06 20.26
C ASN A 76 0.90 -15.17 19.76
N GLY A 77 0.96 -15.39 18.44
CA GLY A 77 1.87 -16.35 17.82
C GLY A 77 3.35 -15.98 18.02
N TYR A 78 3.67 -14.69 18.02
CA TYR A 78 5.04 -14.18 18.19
C TYR A 78 5.69 -14.66 19.49
N LYS A 79 4.90 -14.86 20.57
CA LYS A 79 5.39 -15.43 21.84
C LYS A 79 6.01 -16.83 21.70
N PHE A 80 5.65 -17.55 20.64
CA PHE A 80 6.10 -18.91 20.35
C PHE A 80 7.03 -18.98 19.13
N CYS A 81 7.26 -17.84 18.44
CA CYS A 81 8.21 -17.74 17.34
C CYS A 81 9.59 -17.36 17.88
N HIS A 82 10.65 -17.80 17.19
CA HIS A 82 11.98 -17.27 17.45
C HIS A 82 11.98 -15.78 17.08
N PRO A 83 12.44 -14.86 17.95
CA PRO A 83 12.43 -13.43 17.65
C PRO A 83 13.31 -13.16 16.43
N MET A 84 12.69 -12.92 15.27
CA MET A 84 13.38 -12.52 14.06
C MET A 84 12.70 -11.25 13.56
N LEU A 85 13.41 -10.13 13.68
CA LEU A 85 12.98 -8.84 13.19
C LEU A 85 13.42 -8.74 11.73
N SER A 86 12.49 -8.97 10.79
CA SER A 86 12.68 -8.61 9.39
C SER A 86 11.73 -7.48 9.06
N LEU A 87 12.28 -6.31 8.76
CA LEU A 87 11.55 -5.22 8.13
C LEU A 87 11.53 -5.52 6.62
N ASP A 88 10.35 -5.63 6.03
CA ASP A 88 10.21 -5.62 4.58
C ASP A 88 9.49 -4.32 4.20
N ASP A 89 10.22 -3.45 3.52
CA ASP A 89 9.69 -2.20 3.00
C ASP A 89 9.05 -2.51 1.64
N THR A 90 7.72 -2.66 1.64
CA THR A 90 6.98 -2.75 0.38
C THR A 90 6.72 -1.33 -0.12
N PHE A 91 7.35 -0.96 -1.23
CA PHE A 91 7.05 0.30 -1.93
C PHE A 91 5.62 0.24 -2.47
N LEU A 92 4.74 1.11 -1.97
CA LEU A 92 3.47 1.39 -2.61
C LEU A 92 3.75 2.46 -3.69
N GLU A 93 3.92 2.04 -4.95
CA GLU A 93 3.97 2.97 -6.06
C GLU A 93 2.55 3.47 -6.38
N ASP A 94 2.12 4.54 -5.72
CA ASP A 94 1.09 5.42 -6.26
C ASP A 94 1.30 6.83 -5.71
N LYS A 95 1.70 7.77 -6.60
CA LYS A 95 1.91 9.24 -6.52
C LYS A 95 2.45 9.92 -5.25
N VAL A 96 2.29 9.35 -4.07
CA VAL A 96 2.89 9.71 -2.80
C VAL A 96 3.85 8.57 -2.44
N GLN A 97 5.10 8.93 -2.16
CA GLN A 97 6.13 7.94 -1.87
C GLN A 97 5.93 7.41 -0.45
N GLU A 98 5.13 6.35 -0.33
CA GLU A 98 4.67 5.81 0.96
C GLU A 98 5.24 4.41 1.22
N TYR A 99 5.66 4.19 2.45
CA TYR A 99 6.26 2.94 2.91
C TYR A 99 5.22 2.14 3.69
N LEU A 100 4.84 0.97 3.18
CA LEU A 100 4.13 -0.03 3.98
C LEU A 100 5.17 -1.01 4.53
N SER A 101 5.49 -0.87 5.82
CA SER A 101 6.33 -1.84 6.53
C SER A 101 5.45 -2.95 7.10
N CYS A 102 5.59 -4.16 6.56
CA CYS A 102 4.92 -5.34 7.09
C CYS A 102 5.93 -6.22 7.84
N CYS A 103 5.75 -6.36 9.16
CA CYS A 103 6.49 -7.35 9.95
C CYS A 103 5.77 -8.70 9.86
N TYR A 104 6.40 -9.69 9.23
CA TYR A 104 5.87 -11.07 9.20
C TYR A 104 6.95 -12.09 9.56
N CYS A 105 6.52 -13.14 10.27
CA CYS A 105 7.39 -14.24 10.71
C CYS A 105 7.61 -15.21 9.54
N LYS A 106 8.83 -15.27 8.98
CA LYS A 106 9.22 -16.38 8.09
C LYS A 106 9.61 -17.60 8.92
N ARG A 107 8.95 -18.73 8.66
CA ARG A 107 9.35 -20.06 9.13
C ARG A 107 10.07 -20.74 7.95
N TYR A 108 11.37 -21.05 8.11
CA TYR A 108 12.06 -21.97 7.20
C TYR A 108 11.61 -23.40 7.50
#